data_AF-A0A367EVS7-F1
#
_entry.id   AF-A0A367EVS7-F1
#
_cell.length_a   1.000
_cell.length_b   1.000
_cell.length_c   1.000
_cell.angle_alpha   90.00
_cell.angle_beta   90.00
_cell.angle_gamma   90.00
#
_symmetry.space_group_name_H-M   'P 1'
#
loop_
_entity.id
_entity.type
_entity.pdbx_description
1 polymer ?
#
loop_
_entity_poly.entity_id
_entity_poly.type
_entity_poly.pdbx_seq_one_letter_code
_entity_poly.pdbx_strand_id
1 'polypeptide(L)' 'MTDPNPLYADACPRCLAGPTAPTNGITARGSLTAAYRCRACRHIWTCTWAVVPGRVLPPPPALEEAA' A
#
# COMPACT_ATOMS: atom_id res chain seq x y z
N MET A 1 21.40 -7.29 4.52
CA MET A 1 20.53 -6.59 5.48
C MET A 1 19.51 -5.80 4.68
N THR A 2 18.28 -6.30 4.61
CA THR A 2 17.23 -5.78 3.72
C THR A 2 16.57 -4.56 4.37
N ASP A 3 16.43 -3.49 3.61
CA ASP A 3 15.96 -2.14 4.02
C ASP A 3 14.73 -2.20 4.97
N PRO A 4 14.83 -1.62 6.19
CA PRO A 4 13.73 -1.59 7.16
C PRO A 4 12.77 -0.39 7.03
N ASN A 5 12.77 0.38 5.92
CA ASN A 5 12.07 1.67 5.88
C ASN A 5 10.70 1.63 5.13
N PRO A 6 9.57 1.89 5.82
CA PRO A 6 8.23 1.51 5.41
C PRO A 6 7.49 2.66 4.68
N LEU A 7 8.00 3.08 3.53
CA LEU A 7 7.63 4.36 2.88
C LEU A 7 6.19 4.47 2.36
N TYR A 8 5.55 3.35 2.10
CA TYR A 8 4.13 3.28 1.80
C TYR A 8 3.40 2.47 2.87
N ALA A 9 3.86 2.47 4.12
CA ALA A 9 3.10 1.84 5.20
C ALA A 9 2.26 2.88 5.92
N ASP A 10 1.09 2.45 6.34
CA ASP A 10 0.14 3.31 7.04
C ASP A 10 -0.45 2.60 8.26
N ALA A 11 -0.87 3.39 9.26
CA ALA A 11 -1.64 2.88 10.38
C ALA A 11 -3.10 2.68 9.96
N CYS A 12 -3.75 1.64 10.48
CA CYS A 12 -5.16 1.43 10.19
C CYS A 12 -6.00 2.59 10.75
N PRO A 13 -6.77 3.33 9.93
CA PRO A 13 -7.54 4.48 10.41
C PRO A 13 -8.67 4.11 11.37
N ARG A 14 -9.05 2.82 11.42
CA ARG A 14 -10.14 2.33 12.27
C ARG A 14 -9.71 1.93 13.68
N CYS A 15 -8.59 1.22 13.80
CA CYS A 15 -8.14 0.67 15.10
C CYS A 15 -6.74 1.13 15.49
N LEU A 16 -6.12 1.99 14.68
CA LEU A 16 -4.79 2.57 14.87
C LEU A 16 -3.65 1.55 14.94
N ALA A 17 -3.92 0.27 14.63
CA ALA A 17 -2.91 -0.76 14.52
C ALA A 17 -2.04 -0.54 13.28
N GLY A 18 -0.72 -0.64 13.43
CA GLY A 18 0.23 -0.45 12.34
C GLY A 18 1.68 -0.36 12.83
N PRO A 19 2.64 -0.13 11.92
CA PRO A 19 2.45 0.18 10.49
C PRO A 19 2.07 -1.05 9.64
N THR A 20 1.18 -0.86 8.65
CA THR A 20 0.73 -1.89 7.70
C THR A 20 1.28 -1.57 6.31
N ALA A 21 1.99 -2.52 5.70
CA ALA A 21 2.44 -2.41 4.31
C ALA A 21 1.26 -2.61 3.32
N PRO A 22 1.32 -2.01 2.12
CA PRO A 22 0.25 -2.15 1.14
C PRO A 22 0.30 -3.52 0.49
N THR A 23 -0.87 -4.06 0.15
CA THR A 23 -0.99 -5.35 -0.54
C THR A 23 -0.77 -5.22 -2.04
N ASN A 24 -1.22 -4.11 -2.62
CA ASN A 24 -1.08 -3.77 -4.03
C ASN A 24 -1.18 -2.24 -4.21
N GLY A 25 -0.88 -1.75 -5.41
CA GLY A 25 -1.06 -0.34 -5.73
C GLY A 25 -0.98 -0.02 -7.21
N ILE A 26 -1.51 1.14 -7.58
CA ILE A 26 -1.55 1.65 -8.95
C ILE A 26 -0.76 2.96 -8.98
N THR A 27 0.17 3.08 -9.93
CA THR A 27 0.92 4.31 -10.16
C THR A 27 0.37 5.11 -11.33
N ALA A 28 0.16 6.41 -11.14
CA ALA A 28 -0.25 7.33 -12.20
C ALA A 28 0.37 8.71 -11.96
N ARG A 29 1.00 9.29 -12.99
CA ARG A 29 1.52 10.67 -12.99
C ARG A 29 2.38 11.04 -11.77
N GLY A 30 3.22 10.12 -11.31
CA GLY A 30 4.11 10.35 -10.15
C GLY A 30 3.44 10.14 -8.78
N SER A 31 2.20 9.65 -8.74
CA SER A 31 1.51 9.25 -7.52
C SER A 31 1.29 7.74 -7.48
N LEU A 32 1.31 7.16 -6.29
CA LEU A 32 0.96 5.77 -5.99
C LEU A 32 -0.30 5.75 -5.15
N THR A 33 -1.38 5.18 -5.66
CA THR A 33 -2.55 4.82 -4.85
C THR A 33 -2.40 3.37 -4.42
N ALA A 34 -2.17 3.14 -3.14
CA ALA A 34 -1.90 1.83 -2.57
C ALA A 34 -3.09 1.36 -1.72
N ALA A 35 -3.38 0.07 -1.75
CA ALA A 35 -4.43 -0.54 -0.91
C ALA A 35 -3.82 -1.33 0.25
N TYR A 36 -4.53 -1.31 1.37
CA TYR A 36 -4.09 -1.87 2.65
C TYR A 36 -5.16 -2.77 3.24
N ARG A 37 -4.73 -3.72 4.07
CA ARG A 37 -5.61 -4.55 4.88
C ARG A 37 -5.07 -4.70 6.29
N CYS A 38 -5.82 -4.24 7.28
CA CYS A 38 -5.40 -4.34 8.68
C CYS A 38 -5.43 -5.79 9.11
N ARG A 39 -4.35 -6.28 9.72
CA ARG A 39 -4.31 -7.65 10.26
C ARG A 39 -5.16 -7.80 11.52
N ALA A 40 -5.31 -6.74 12.31
CA ALA A 40 -6.05 -6.77 13.57
C ALA A 40 -7.58 -6.70 13.37
N CYS A 41 -8.07 -5.68 12.66
CA CYS A 41 -9.52 -5.46 12.51
C CYS A 41 -10.06 -5.76 11.11
N ARG A 42 -9.20 -6.24 10.19
CA ARG A 42 -9.55 -6.62 8.81
C ARG A 42 -10.11 -5.48 7.93
N HIS A 43 -10.11 -4.25 8.43
CA HIS A 43 -10.48 -3.06 7.66
C HIS A 43 -9.57 -2.88 6.44
N ILE A 44 -10.15 -2.48 5.33
CA ILE A 44 -9.48 -2.22 4.05
C ILE A 44 -9.59 -0.73 3.78
N TRP A 45 -8.48 -0.11 3.38
CA TRP A 45 -8.42 1.30 3.02
C TRP A 45 -7.36 1.54 1.95
N THR A 46 -7.33 2.75 1.41
CA THR A 46 -6.36 3.18 0.40
C THR A 46 -5.71 4.48 0.82
N CYS A 47 -4.41 4.62 0.53
CA CYS A 47 -3.67 5.87 0.70
C CYS A 47 -2.94 6.22 -0.58
N THR A 48 -2.90 7.52 -0.89
CA THR A 48 -2.18 8.06 -2.03
C THR A 48 -0.89 8.71 -1.56
N TRP A 49 0.21 8.33 -2.19
CA TRP A 49 1.56 8.79 -1.89
C TRP A 49 2.22 9.36 -3.13
N ALA A 50 3.23 10.20 -2.94
CA ALA A 50 4.15 10.54 -4.02
C ALA A 50 5.06 9.32 -4.33
N VAL A 51 5.28 9.06 -5.62
CA VAL A 51 6.25 8.03 -6.07
C VAL A 51 7.64 8.55 -5.80
N VAL A 52 8.46 7.75 -5.11
CA VAL A 52 9.85 8.09 -4.82
C VAL A 52 10.76 7.28 -5.76
N PRO A 53 11.59 7.92 -6.59
CA PRO A 53 12.51 7.23 -7.50
C PRO A 53 13.44 6.24 -6.76
N GLY A 54 13.75 5.12 -7.40
CA GLY A 54 14.63 4.08 -6.83
C GLY A 54 13.99 3.22 -5.74
N ARG A 55 12.69 3.36 -5.48
CA ARG A 55 11.95 2.53 -4.52
C ARG A 55 11.19 1.40 -5.17
N VAL A 56 11.03 0.32 -4.41
CA VAL A 56 10.18 -0.80 -4.78
C VAL A 56 8.72 -0.38 -4.61
N LEU A 57 7.96 -0.49 -5.69
CA LEU A 57 6.53 -0.25 -5.69
C LEU A 57 5.78 -1.53 -5.29
N PRO A 58 4.63 -1.43 -4.61
CA PRO A 58 3.77 -2.59 -4.42
C PRO A 58 3.35 -3.15 -5.78
N PRO A 59 3.06 -4.45 -5.87
CA PRO A 59 2.60 -5.05 -7.11
C PRO A 59 1.30 -4.39 -7.56
N PRO A 60 1.02 -4.33 -8.88
CA PRO A 60 -0.28 -3.95 -9.37
C PRO A 60 -1.35 -4.91 -8.82
N PRO A 61 -2.61 -4.47 -8.66
CA PRO A 61 -3.70 -5.38 -8.37
C PRO A 61 -3.77 -6.46 -9.46
N ALA A 62 -4.00 -7.71 -9.06
CA ALA A 62 -4.34 -8.74 -10.02
C ALA A 62 -5.68 -8.32 -10.65
N LEU A 63 -5.63 -7.85 -11.89
CA LEU A 63 -6.81 -7.79 -12.74
C LEU A 63 -7.22 -9.24 -12.95
N GLU A 64 -8.12 -9.75 -12.10
CA GLU A 64 -8.98 -10.82 -12.57
C GLU A 64 -9.68 -10.23 -13.79
N GLU A 65 -9.31 -10.74 -14.98
CA GLU A 65 -10.04 -10.52 -16.21
C GLU A 65 -11.51 -10.71 -15.87
N ALA A 66 -12.26 -9.61 -15.82
CA ALA A 66 -13.70 -9.65 -15.76
C ALA A 66 -14.15 -10.25 -17.10
N ALA A 67 -14.20 -11.58 -17.14
CA ALA A 67 -14.74 -12.38 -18.22
C ALA A 67 -16.27 -12.25 -18.26
#